data_AF-G1NR39-F1
#
_entry.id   AF-G1NR39-F1
#
_cell.length_a   1.000
_cell.length_b   1.000
_cell.length_c   1.000
_cell.angle_alpha   90.00
_cell.angle_beta   90.00
_cell.angle_gamma   90.00
#
_symmetry.space_group_name_H-M   'P 1'
#
loop_
_entity.id
_entity.type
_entity.pdbx_description
1 polymer ?
#
loop_
_entity_poly.entity_id
_entity_poly.type
_entity_poly.pdbx_seq_one_letter_code
_entity_poly.pdbx_strand_id
1 'polypeptide(L)'
;MTLLSRQDLRKYGRGSKSNITVYMTLNQKKSDSSSASVCSSDSTDDLKSTNSECSSTESFDFPPGSMHAPSSSSSSSKEEKKLSNSLKMKVFSKKVSKCVTPDGRTICVGDIVWAKIYGFPWWPARILTITVSRKDNGLLVRQEACISWFGSPTTSILALSQLSPFLENFQSRFNKKRKGLYRKAVTEAAKAAKQLTPEVRALLTQFET
;
A
#
# COMPACT_ATOMS: atom_id res chain seq x y z
N MET A 1 6.34 -3.01 11.35
CA MET A 1 4.89 -3.25 11.53
C MET A 1 4.33 -2.02 12.22
N THR A 2 3.36 -1.31 11.65
CA THR A 2 2.70 -0.20 12.36
C THR A 2 1.23 -0.12 11.98
N LEU A 3 0.41 -0.65 12.89
CA LEU A 3 -0.92 -0.23 13.30
C LEU A 3 -1.69 0.75 12.39
N LEU A 4 -2.84 0.28 11.89
CA LEU A 4 -3.91 1.11 11.33
C LEU A 4 -4.90 1.47 12.45
N SER A 5 -5.03 2.75 12.78
CA SER A 5 -6.07 3.20 13.71
C SER A 5 -7.46 3.13 13.06
N ARG A 6 -8.49 2.83 13.86
CA ARG A 6 -9.89 2.74 13.40
C ARG A 6 -10.62 4.05 13.64
N GLN A 7 -11.07 4.72 12.56
CA GLN A 7 -12.38 5.41 12.53
C GLN A 7 -12.81 5.80 11.10
N ASP A 8 -14.07 6.22 10.98
CA ASP A 8 -14.83 6.62 9.78
C ASP A 8 -14.75 5.73 8.52
N LEU A 9 -15.58 4.68 8.53
CA LEU A 9 -16.19 4.12 7.32
C LEU A 9 -17.69 4.49 7.31
N ARG A 10 -18.10 5.52 6.56
CA ARG A 10 -19.51 5.83 6.33
C ARG A 10 -19.81 6.12 4.85
N LYS A 11 -20.86 5.45 4.34
CA LYS A 11 -21.47 5.49 2.99
C LYS A 11 -20.88 4.59 1.89
N TYR A 12 -21.13 3.28 2.02
CA TYR A 12 -21.36 2.36 0.89
C TYR A 12 -22.60 1.49 1.17
N GLY A 13 -23.40 1.20 0.13
CA GLY A 13 -24.70 0.52 0.25
C GLY A 13 -24.61 -1.01 0.40
N ARG A 14 -25.64 -1.60 1.04
CA ARG A 14 -25.78 -3.05 1.33
C ARG A 14 -25.45 -3.96 0.13
N GLY A 15 -24.68 -5.04 0.36
CA GLY A 15 -24.58 -6.15 -0.61
C GLY A 15 -23.49 -7.21 -0.36
N SER A 16 -23.72 -8.13 0.59
CA SER A 16 -22.86 -9.30 0.90
C SER A 16 -21.48 -8.99 1.53
N LYS A 17 -20.82 -10.04 2.08
CA LYS A 17 -19.69 -9.92 3.03
C LYS A 17 -18.34 -10.30 2.43
N SER A 18 -17.46 -9.33 2.17
CA SER A 18 -15.98 -9.47 2.22
C SER A 18 -15.31 -8.12 1.96
N ASN A 19 -14.84 -7.45 3.02
CA ASN A 19 -14.30 -6.09 2.93
C ASN A 19 -12.77 -6.10 2.81
N ILE A 20 -12.25 -5.80 1.62
CA ILE A 20 -10.87 -5.35 1.42
C ILE A 20 -10.91 -3.83 1.22
N THR A 21 -10.44 -3.08 2.22
CA THR A 21 -10.26 -1.63 2.13
C THR A 21 -8.87 -1.32 1.57
N VAL A 22 -8.79 -0.28 0.76
CA VAL A 22 -7.60 0.07 -0.02
C VAL A 22 -7.24 1.54 0.26
N TYR A 23 -5.97 1.82 0.53
CA TYR A 23 -5.50 3.14 0.95
C TYR A 23 -5.10 4.02 -0.24
N MET A 24 -5.38 5.31 -0.11
CA MET A 24 -5.03 6.36 -1.07
C MET A 24 -4.08 7.34 -0.41
N THR A 25 -3.01 7.76 -1.10
CA THR A 25 -2.09 8.79 -0.61
C THR A 25 -2.10 9.97 -1.58
N LEU A 26 -2.76 11.07 -1.17
CA LEU A 26 -2.85 12.30 -1.96
C LEU A 26 -1.89 13.36 -1.42
N ASN A 27 -0.79 13.61 -2.13
CA ASN A 27 0.10 14.72 -1.82
C ASN A 27 -0.49 16.03 -2.37
N GLN A 28 -1.08 16.85 -1.51
CA GLN A 28 -1.48 18.22 -1.88
C GLN A 28 -0.27 19.16 -1.75
N LYS A 29 0.14 19.79 -2.86
CA LYS A 29 1.10 20.90 -2.87
C LYS A 29 0.33 22.20 -2.68
N LYS A 30 0.72 23.02 -1.70
CA LYS A 30 0.14 24.35 -1.46
C LYS A 30 0.44 25.30 -2.63
N SER A 31 -0.51 26.19 -2.89
CA SER A 31 -0.36 27.42 -3.67
C SER A 31 -1.24 28.49 -3.02
N ASP A 32 -0.64 29.55 -2.48
CA ASP A 32 -1.35 30.62 -1.76
C ASP A 32 -1.62 31.80 -2.71
N SER A 33 -2.87 32.30 -2.77
CA SER A 33 -3.23 33.62 -3.34
C SER A 33 -4.66 34.03 -2.95
N SER A 34 -4.93 35.35 -2.98
CA SER A 34 -5.91 36.03 -2.13
C SER A 34 -7.39 36.09 -2.60
N SER A 35 -8.22 36.44 -1.60
CA SER A 35 -9.33 37.44 -1.64
C SER A 35 -10.68 37.12 -2.30
N ALA A 36 -11.67 36.95 -1.41
CA ALA A 36 -12.92 37.72 -1.30
C ALA A 36 -14.02 37.66 -2.39
N SER A 37 -15.18 37.16 -1.96
CA SER A 37 -16.48 37.86 -2.12
C SER A 37 -17.42 37.48 -0.97
N VAL A 38 -18.58 38.14 -0.85
CA VAL A 38 -19.41 38.18 0.37
C VAL A 38 -20.77 37.45 0.24
N CYS A 39 -21.34 37.11 1.41
CA CYS A 39 -22.78 36.92 1.76
C CYS A 39 -23.69 36.01 0.88
N SER A 40 -24.86 35.54 1.33
CA SER A 40 -25.37 35.13 2.66
C SER A 40 -26.66 34.34 2.41
N SER A 41 -27.07 33.45 3.32
CA SER A 41 -28.50 33.18 3.56
C SER A 41 -28.70 32.45 4.90
N ASP A 42 -29.78 32.81 5.58
CA ASP A 42 -30.19 32.25 6.87
C ASP A 42 -31.16 31.06 6.74
N SER A 43 -31.23 30.21 7.76
CA SER A 43 -32.43 29.47 8.14
C SER A 43 -32.29 28.93 9.55
N THR A 44 -33.05 29.48 10.49
CA THR A 44 -33.27 28.93 11.83
C THR A 44 -34.01 27.59 11.80
N ASP A 45 -33.83 26.74 12.82
CA ASP A 45 -34.97 26.15 13.54
C ASP A 45 -34.56 25.63 14.94
N ASP A 46 -35.45 25.78 15.92
CA ASP A 46 -35.13 25.73 17.35
C ASP A 46 -35.86 24.59 18.08
N LEU A 47 -35.13 23.62 18.67
CA LEU A 47 -35.72 22.64 19.59
C LEU A 47 -34.80 22.14 20.72
N LYS A 48 -34.62 23.03 21.69
CA LYS A 48 -34.80 22.81 23.15
C LYS A 48 -34.02 21.70 23.88
N SER A 49 -33.25 22.13 24.88
CA SER A 49 -32.43 21.34 25.80
C SER A 49 -33.20 20.41 26.75
N THR A 50 -32.50 19.41 27.29
CA THR A 50 -32.76 18.85 28.63
C THR A 50 -31.41 18.72 29.36
N ASN A 51 -31.29 19.39 30.51
CA ASN A 51 -30.12 19.29 31.38
C ASN A 51 -30.39 18.30 32.52
N SER A 52 -29.35 17.66 33.03
CA SER A 52 -29.24 17.29 34.45
C SER A 52 -27.77 17.04 34.79
N GLU A 53 -27.26 17.76 35.78
CA GLU A 53 -25.87 17.67 36.25
C GLU A 53 -25.69 16.53 37.27
N CYS A 54 -24.44 16.11 37.49
CA CYS A 54 -24.03 15.67 38.82
C CYS A 54 -22.54 15.99 39.05
N SER A 55 -22.23 16.58 40.20
CA SER A 55 -20.92 17.10 40.57
C SER A 55 -19.98 16.05 41.16
N SER A 56 -18.68 16.38 41.16
CA SER A 56 -17.74 16.14 42.30
C SER A 56 -17.32 14.69 42.61
N THR A 57 -16.16 14.38 43.22
CA THR A 57 -14.97 15.16 43.67
C THR A 57 -13.75 14.20 43.78
N GLU A 58 -12.68 14.58 44.50
CA GLU A 58 -11.57 13.75 45.02
C GLU A 58 -12.01 12.43 45.74
N SER A 59 -11.16 11.46 46.15
CA SER A 59 -9.77 11.54 46.67
C SER A 59 -8.97 10.19 46.65
N PHE A 60 -7.85 10.14 47.39
CA PHE A 60 -6.89 9.02 47.55
C PHE A 60 -7.36 7.95 48.59
N ASP A 61 -6.89 6.69 48.53
CA ASP A 61 -5.78 6.13 49.36
C ASP A 61 -5.61 4.56 49.21
N PHE A 62 -4.70 3.94 49.98
CA PHE A 62 -4.21 2.53 49.95
C PHE A 62 -4.61 1.70 51.22
N PRO A 63 -4.10 0.46 51.49
CA PRO A 63 -3.96 -0.74 50.65
C PRO A 63 -4.89 -1.90 51.16
N PRO A 64 -4.60 -2.82 52.14
CA PRO A 64 -3.43 -3.68 52.47
C PRO A 64 -3.67 -5.21 52.25
N GLY A 65 -2.70 -6.08 52.61
CA GLY A 65 -2.87 -7.55 52.84
C GLY A 65 -2.26 -8.49 51.77
N SER A 66 -1.00 -8.96 51.83
CA SER A 66 -0.31 -9.88 52.78
C SER A 66 -0.54 -11.39 52.54
N MET A 67 0.51 -12.13 52.11
CA MET A 67 1.21 -13.18 52.90
C MET A 67 2.27 -13.95 52.07
N HIS A 68 3.29 -14.44 52.80
CA HIS A 68 4.53 -15.21 52.48
C HIS A 68 4.46 -16.28 51.34
N ALA A 69 5.47 -16.58 50.50
CA ALA A 69 6.94 -16.80 50.64
C ALA A 69 7.33 -18.19 51.23
N PRO A 70 8.58 -18.74 51.13
CA PRO A 70 9.80 -18.34 50.37
C PRO A 70 10.58 -19.50 49.64
N SER A 71 11.77 -19.19 49.07
CA SER A 71 12.97 -20.08 48.90
C SER A 71 12.92 -21.34 48.00
N SER A 72 14.02 -21.90 47.48
CA SER A 72 15.40 -21.40 47.20
C SER A 72 16.17 -22.40 46.30
N SER A 73 17.24 -21.95 45.62
CA SER A 73 18.58 -22.60 45.53
C SER A 73 19.35 -22.18 44.26
N SER A 74 20.68 -22.25 44.34
CA SER A 74 21.63 -21.91 43.28
C SER A 74 22.22 -23.17 42.63
N SER A 75 22.58 -23.09 41.35
CA SER A 75 23.64 -23.94 40.79
C SER A 75 24.36 -23.24 39.63
N SER A 76 25.60 -23.64 39.38
CA SER A 76 26.51 -23.02 38.42
C SER A 76 26.80 -23.96 37.25
N SER A 77 26.59 -23.48 36.03
CA SER A 77 27.23 -23.95 34.81
C SER A 77 27.63 -22.70 34.01
N LYS A 78 28.91 -22.33 33.98
CA LYS A 78 30.00 -22.92 33.17
C LYS A 78 29.75 -22.87 31.66
N GLU A 79 30.83 -22.53 30.96
CA GLU A 79 30.87 -22.17 29.55
C GLU A 79 30.31 -23.25 28.62
N GLU A 80 29.56 -22.79 27.62
CA GLU A 80 29.70 -23.29 26.26
C GLU A 80 29.73 -22.07 25.33
N LYS A 81 30.93 -21.65 24.90
CA LYS A 81 31.10 -20.57 23.89
C LYS A 81 30.73 -21.09 22.50
N LYS A 82 29.52 -21.60 22.33
CA LYS A 82 28.98 -21.97 21.03
C LYS A 82 28.65 -20.72 20.23
N LEU A 83 29.70 -20.12 19.67
CA LEU A 83 29.66 -19.14 18.58
C LEU A 83 29.06 -19.80 17.34
N SER A 84 27.76 -20.06 17.43
CA SER A 84 26.88 -20.32 16.31
C SER A 84 26.73 -19.01 15.55
N ASN A 85 27.79 -18.67 14.82
CA ASN A 85 27.77 -17.78 13.67
C ASN A 85 26.91 -18.44 12.59
N SER A 86 25.61 -18.52 12.88
CA SER A 86 24.54 -18.81 11.94
C SER A 86 24.68 -17.75 10.86
N LEU A 87 25.22 -18.17 9.71
CA LEU A 87 25.46 -17.31 8.55
C LEU A 87 24.10 -16.94 7.95
N LYS A 88 23.43 -15.98 8.61
CA LYS A 88 22.14 -15.40 8.22
C LYS A 88 22.34 -14.59 6.95
N MET A 89 22.37 -15.31 5.81
CA MET A 89 22.58 -14.79 4.46
C MET A 89 21.82 -13.47 4.26
N LYS A 90 22.57 -12.40 4.08
CA LYS A 90 22.07 -11.03 4.12
C LYS A 90 21.38 -10.71 2.80
N VAL A 91 20.06 -10.62 2.84
CA VAL A 91 19.27 -10.24 1.67
C VAL A 91 19.42 -8.73 1.44
N PHE A 92 20.07 -8.36 0.35
CA PHE A 92 20.11 -7.01 -0.19
C PHE A 92 18.90 -6.77 -1.11
N SER A 93 18.44 -5.53 -1.23
CA SER A 93 17.37 -5.14 -2.15
C SER A 93 17.71 -3.83 -2.84
N LYS A 94 17.89 -3.85 -4.17
CA LYS A 94 18.08 -2.64 -4.98
C LYS A 94 16.74 -2.23 -5.60
N LYS A 95 16.45 -0.93 -5.64
CA LYS A 95 15.50 -0.38 -6.61
C LYS A 95 16.19 -0.30 -7.96
N VAL A 96 15.52 -0.78 -9.00
CA VAL A 96 16.02 -0.77 -10.38
C VAL A 96 14.99 -0.09 -11.28
N SER A 97 15.47 0.46 -12.38
CA SER A 97 14.66 1.04 -13.44
C SER A 97 14.14 -0.01 -14.43
N LYS A 98 14.87 -1.12 -14.58
CA LYS A 98 14.63 -2.19 -15.53
C LYS A 98 15.00 -3.54 -14.92
N CYS A 99 14.25 -4.58 -15.24
CA CYS A 99 14.62 -5.96 -14.94
C CYS A 99 14.24 -6.91 -16.09
N VAL A 100 14.77 -8.13 -16.03
CA VAL A 100 14.36 -9.25 -16.88
C VAL A 100 13.59 -10.24 -16.00
N THR A 101 12.41 -10.67 -16.47
CA THR A 101 11.60 -11.71 -15.80
C THR A 101 12.08 -13.13 -16.19
N PRO A 102 11.71 -14.17 -15.41
CA PRO A 102 12.14 -15.56 -15.68
C PRO A 102 11.73 -16.13 -17.05
N ASP A 103 10.80 -15.48 -17.75
CA ASP A 103 10.35 -15.81 -19.10
C ASP A 103 11.16 -15.09 -20.21
N GLY A 104 12.23 -14.38 -19.85
CA GLY A 104 13.08 -13.62 -20.78
C GLY A 104 12.53 -12.25 -21.18
N ARG A 105 11.31 -11.87 -20.78
CA ARG A 105 10.78 -10.53 -21.06
C ARG A 105 11.54 -9.45 -20.27
N THR A 106 11.64 -8.25 -20.85
CA THR A 106 12.11 -7.06 -20.14
C THR A 106 10.92 -6.29 -19.59
N ILE A 107 11.02 -5.83 -18.34
CA ILE A 107 10.04 -4.94 -17.69
C ILE A 107 10.77 -3.70 -17.18
N CYS A 108 10.26 -2.51 -17.51
CA CYS A 108 10.80 -1.21 -17.13
C CYS A 108 9.82 -0.39 -16.28
N VAL A 109 10.35 0.60 -15.55
CA VAL A 109 9.58 1.70 -14.99
C VAL A 109 8.87 2.46 -16.11
N GLY A 110 7.62 2.85 -15.86
CA GLY A 110 6.74 3.48 -16.85
C GLY A 110 5.87 2.50 -17.63
N ASP A 111 6.24 1.21 -17.71
CA ASP A 111 5.49 0.21 -18.49
C ASP A 111 4.05 0.04 -18.00
N ILE A 112 3.17 -0.24 -18.97
CA ILE A 112 1.75 -0.49 -18.75
C ILE A 112 1.53 -2.00 -18.72
N VAL A 113 0.90 -2.49 -17.66
CA VAL A 113 0.65 -3.92 -17.40
C VAL A 113 -0.79 -4.15 -17.00
N TRP A 114 -1.32 -5.33 -17.31
CA TRP A 114 -2.42 -5.92 -16.54
C TRP A 114 -1.84 -6.45 -15.23
N ALA A 115 -2.49 -6.14 -14.11
CA ALA A 115 -2.12 -6.65 -12.79
C ALA A 115 -3.29 -7.40 -12.14
N LYS A 116 -2.96 -8.42 -11.32
CA LYS A 116 -3.94 -9.28 -10.65
C LYS A 116 -3.71 -9.38 -9.14
N ILE A 117 -4.70 -8.92 -8.38
CA ILE A 117 -4.84 -9.15 -6.94
C ILE A 117 -6.02 -10.10 -6.65
N TYR A 118 -6.14 -10.58 -5.42
CA TYR A 118 -7.28 -11.39 -4.99
C TYR A 118 -8.59 -10.58 -4.99
N GLY A 119 -9.75 -11.22 -5.16
CA GLY A 119 -11.08 -10.59 -5.20
C GLY A 119 -11.42 -9.76 -6.46
N PHE A 120 -10.44 -9.06 -7.05
CA PHE A 120 -10.64 -8.15 -8.19
C PHE A 120 -10.37 -8.83 -9.55
N PRO A 121 -10.94 -8.33 -10.67
CA PRO A 121 -10.56 -8.77 -12.02
C PRO A 121 -9.11 -8.34 -12.36
N TRP A 122 -8.59 -8.79 -13.51
CA TRP A 122 -7.41 -8.16 -14.11
C TRP A 122 -7.70 -6.69 -14.40
N TRP A 123 -6.84 -5.79 -13.92
CA TRP A 123 -7.01 -4.34 -14.04
C TRP A 123 -5.71 -3.70 -14.54
N PRO A 124 -5.75 -2.65 -15.38
CA PRO A 124 -4.55 -2.01 -15.90
C PRO A 124 -3.83 -1.17 -14.83
N ALA A 125 -2.50 -1.20 -14.86
CA ALA A 125 -1.64 -0.44 -13.96
C ALA A 125 -0.37 0.05 -14.69
N ARG A 126 0.29 1.08 -14.14
CA ARG A 126 1.61 1.57 -14.55
C ARG A 126 2.65 1.20 -13.51
N ILE A 127 3.82 0.72 -13.93
CA ILE A 127 4.97 0.47 -13.05
C ILE A 127 5.63 1.81 -12.64
N LEU A 128 5.82 2.00 -11.33
CA LEU A 128 6.44 3.18 -10.72
C LEU A 128 7.90 2.93 -10.33
N THR A 129 8.19 1.79 -9.68
CA THR A 129 9.55 1.35 -9.35
C THR A 129 9.60 -0.18 -9.38
N ILE A 130 10.74 -0.75 -9.73
CA ILE A 130 11.01 -2.18 -9.63
C ILE A 130 11.97 -2.40 -8.46
N THR A 131 11.76 -3.44 -7.66
CA THR A 131 12.66 -3.84 -6.57
C THR A 131 13.13 -5.27 -6.80
N VAL A 132 14.45 -5.46 -6.79
CA VAL A 132 15.09 -6.78 -6.93
C VAL A 132 15.83 -7.10 -5.65
N SER A 133 15.39 -8.15 -4.97
CA SER A 133 16.03 -8.69 -3.77
C SER A 133 16.94 -9.86 -4.14
N ARG A 134 18.20 -9.82 -3.70
CA ARG A 134 19.19 -10.89 -3.86
C ARG A 134 19.84 -11.21 -2.52
N LYS A 135 20.28 -12.45 -2.34
CA LYS A 135 21.23 -12.81 -1.28
C LYS A 135 22.63 -12.31 -1.60
N ASP A 136 23.45 -12.26 -0.56
CA ASP A 136 24.91 -12.10 -0.60
C ASP A 136 25.61 -13.11 -1.53
N ASN A 137 25.11 -14.34 -1.66
CA ASN A 137 25.59 -15.30 -2.67
C ASN A 137 25.07 -15.04 -4.11
N GLY A 138 24.51 -13.86 -4.39
CA GLY A 138 23.98 -13.46 -5.69
C GLY A 138 22.61 -14.04 -6.06
N LEU A 139 22.12 -15.07 -5.34
CA LEU A 139 20.85 -15.74 -5.64
C LEU A 139 19.67 -14.76 -5.57
N LEU A 140 18.81 -14.79 -6.60
CA LEU A 140 17.61 -13.98 -6.66
C LEU A 140 16.56 -14.50 -5.67
N VAL A 141 16.11 -13.61 -4.77
CA VAL A 141 15.13 -13.92 -3.71
C VAL A 141 13.73 -13.47 -4.12
N ARG A 142 13.62 -12.27 -4.71
CA ARG A 142 12.34 -11.66 -5.07
C ARG A 142 12.50 -10.63 -6.18
N GLN A 143 11.50 -10.53 -7.04
CA GLN A 143 11.30 -9.40 -7.94
C GLN A 143 9.87 -8.87 -7.76
N GLU A 144 9.74 -7.58 -7.50
CA GLU A 144 8.47 -6.91 -7.33
C GLU A 144 8.42 -5.60 -8.12
N ALA A 145 7.23 -5.22 -8.56
CA ALA A 145 6.94 -3.87 -9.02
C ALA A 145 6.03 -3.17 -8.03
N CYS A 146 6.38 -1.93 -7.68
CA CYS A 146 5.42 -0.96 -7.18
C CYS A 146 4.66 -0.39 -8.37
N ILE A 147 3.33 -0.46 -8.37
CA ILE A 147 2.44 -0.03 -9.43
C ILE A 147 1.46 1.05 -8.95
N SER A 148 0.97 1.88 -9.88
CA SER A 148 -0.24 2.71 -9.73
C SER A 148 -1.35 2.17 -10.62
N TRP A 149 -2.58 2.08 -10.12
CA TRP A 149 -3.72 1.52 -10.85
C TRP A 149 -4.41 2.61 -11.69
N PHE A 150 -4.68 2.34 -12.98
CA PHE A 150 -5.41 3.31 -13.80
C PHE A 150 -6.85 3.50 -13.28
N GLY A 151 -7.32 4.75 -13.24
CA GLY A 151 -8.61 5.09 -12.63
C GLY A 151 -8.69 4.93 -11.11
N SER A 152 -7.57 4.81 -10.37
CA SER A 152 -7.56 4.79 -8.90
C SER A 152 -6.30 5.45 -8.31
N PRO A 153 -6.38 6.28 -7.26
CA PRO A 153 -5.19 6.82 -6.56
C PRO A 153 -4.38 5.77 -5.78
N THR A 154 -4.77 4.50 -5.82
CA THR A 154 -4.08 3.39 -5.13
C THR A 154 -2.73 3.09 -5.76
N THR A 155 -1.72 2.82 -4.92
CA THR A 155 -0.51 2.08 -5.31
C THR A 155 -0.46 0.69 -4.66
N SER A 156 0.30 -0.24 -5.24
CA SER A 156 0.46 -1.59 -4.71
C SER A 156 1.81 -2.18 -5.08
N ILE A 157 2.37 -3.02 -4.22
CA ILE A 157 3.60 -3.80 -4.52
C ILE A 157 3.17 -5.23 -4.83
N LEU A 158 3.53 -5.73 -6.01
CA LEU A 158 3.15 -7.06 -6.50
C LEU A 158 4.38 -7.81 -7.03
N ALA A 159 4.38 -9.13 -6.89
CA ALA A 159 5.36 -9.99 -7.55
C ALA A 159 5.16 -9.95 -9.08
N LEU A 160 6.24 -10.06 -9.86
CA LEU A 160 6.14 -9.92 -11.33
C LEU A 160 5.25 -10.99 -11.99
N SER A 161 5.06 -12.15 -11.36
CA SER A 161 4.11 -13.20 -11.78
C SER A 161 2.63 -12.81 -11.69
N GLN A 162 2.31 -11.71 -10.98
CA GLN A 162 0.97 -11.13 -10.92
C GLN A 162 0.73 -10.08 -12.02
N LEU A 163 1.73 -9.82 -12.85
CA LEU A 163 1.71 -8.84 -13.94
C LEU A 163 1.68 -9.55 -15.29
N SER A 164 1.23 -8.85 -16.32
CA SER A 164 1.02 -9.37 -17.67
C SER A 164 1.08 -8.20 -18.66
N PRO A 165 1.92 -8.23 -19.72
CA PRO A 165 2.10 -7.08 -20.60
C PRO A 165 0.78 -6.57 -21.20
N PHE A 166 0.54 -5.26 -21.12
CA PHE A 166 -0.79 -4.70 -21.41
C PHE A 166 -1.25 -4.93 -22.85
N LEU A 167 -0.33 -4.77 -23.81
CA LEU A 167 -0.60 -4.91 -25.24
C LEU A 167 -0.71 -6.38 -25.66
N GLU A 168 0.29 -7.22 -25.36
CA GLU A 168 0.32 -8.65 -25.72
C GLU A 168 -0.95 -9.39 -25.24
N ASN A 169 -1.41 -9.11 -24.01
CA ASN A 169 -2.51 -9.83 -23.41
C ASN A 169 -3.85 -9.06 -23.44
N PHE A 170 -3.94 -7.95 -24.19
CA PHE A 170 -5.12 -7.08 -24.20
C PHE A 170 -6.43 -7.84 -24.47
N GLN A 171 -6.50 -8.64 -25.55
CA GLN A 171 -7.73 -9.39 -25.89
C GLN A 171 -8.06 -10.49 -24.87
N SER A 172 -7.06 -11.04 -24.16
CA SER A 172 -7.26 -12.07 -23.13
C SER A 172 -7.74 -11.50 -21.80
N ARG A 173 -7.30 -10.28 -21.44
CA ARG A 173 -7.60 -9.66 -20.13
C ARG A 173 -8.73 -8.62 -20.19
N PHE A 174 -9.04 -8.06 -21.36
CA PHE A 174 -10.08 -7.04 -21.51
C PHE A 174 -11.50 -7.62 -21.45
N ASN A 175 -12.17 -7.41 -20.31
CA ASN A 175 -13.56 -7.83 -20.13
C ASN A 175 -14.54 -6.86 -20.80
N LYS A 176 -14.85 -7.13 -22.07
CA LYS A 176 -15.78 -6.35 -22.91
C LYS A 176 -17.16 -6.09 -22.27
N LYS A 177 -17.62 -6.93 -21.33
CA LYS A 177 -18.91 -6.80 -20.64
C LYS A 177 -18.89 -5.75 -19.51
N ARG A 178 -17.71 -5.36 -18.98
CA ARG A 178 -17.61 -4.37 -17.89
C ARG A 178 -17.66 -2.93 -18.44
N LYS A 179 -18.50 -2.10 -17.80
CA LYS A 179 -18.71 -0.67 -18.11
C LYS A 179 -18.12 0.21 -16.99
N GLY A 180 -18.35 1.53 -17.06
CA GLY A 180 -17.95 2.48 -16.01
C GLY A 180 -16.44 2.62 -15.84
N LEU A 181 -15.98 2.72 -14.59
CA LEU A 181 -14.59 3.03 -14.23
C LEU A 181 -13.56 2.08 -14.87
N TYR A 182 -13.87 0.77 -14.96
CA TYR A 182 -13.01 -0.20 -15.63
C TYR A 182 -12.70 0.19 -17.09
N ARG A 183 -13.72 0.60 -17.85
CA ARG A 183 -13.55 0.96 -19.26
C ARG A 183 -12.85 2.32 -19.41
N LYS A 184 -13.03 3.25 -18.46
CA LYS A 184 -12.22 4.48 -18.39
C LYS A 184 -10.74 4.15 -18.17
N ALA A 185 -10.43 3.34 -17.14
CA ALA A 185 -9.07 2.91 -16.81
C ALA A 185 -8.37 2.18 -17.97
N VAL A 186 -9.07 1.31 -18.69
CA VAL A 186 -8.50 0.61 -19.87
C VAL A 186 -8.25 1.56 -21.04
N THR A 187 -9.12 2.54 -21.30
CA THR A 187 -8.87 3.59 -22.31
C THR A 187 -7.70 4.49 -21.93
N GLU A 188 -7.59 4.88 -20.67
CA GLU A 188 -6.50 5.69 -20.13
C GLU A 188 -5.15 4.95 -20.23
N ALA A 189 -5.12 3.68 -19.84
CA ALA A 189 -3.98 2.79 -19.99
C ALA A 189 -3.58 2.58 -21.46
N ALA A 190 -4.55 2.48 -22.38
CA ALA A 190 -4.28 2.38 -23.81
C ALA A 190 -3.74 3.70 -24.41
N LYS A 191 -4.17 4.87 -23.91
CA LYS A 191 -3.53 6.15 -24.24
C LYS A 191 -2.10 6.19 -23.71
N ALA A 192 -1.90 5.81 -22.44
CA ALA A 192 -0.58 5.80 -21.79
C ALA A 192 0.42 4.85 -22.47
N ALA A 193 -0.02 3.67 -22.90
CA ALA A 193 0.81 2.69 -23.61
C ALA A 193 1.27 3.20 -24.98
N LYS A 194 0.42 3.94 -25.70
CA LYS A 194 0.77 4.59 -26.98
C LYS A 194 1.75 5.76 -26.84
N GLN A 195 1.82 6.37 -25.65
CA GLN A 195 2.76 7.46 -25.35
C GLN A 195 4.10 6.96 -24.77
N LEU A 196 4.21 5.65 -24.49
CA LEU A 196 5.44 5.04 -24.00
C LEU A 196 6.29 4.54 -25.17
N THR A 197 6.83 5.49 -25.93
CA THR A 197 7.77 5.23 -27.02
C THR A 197 9.13 4.73 -26.47
N PRO A 198 10.03 4.18 -27.31
CA PRO A 198 11.36 3.75 -26.86
C PRO A 198 12.15 4.87 -26.17
N GLU A 199 12.01 6.11 -26.63
CA GLU A 199 12.68 7.29 -26.10
C GLU A 199 12.12 7.65 -24.73
N VAL A 200 10.79 7.67 -24.56
CA VAL A 200 10.15 7.90 -23.26
C VAL A 200 10.50 6.79 -22.27
N ARG A 201 10.58 5.53 -22.71
CA ARG A 201 11.06 4.42 -21.87
C ARG A 201 12.53 4.62 -21.48
N ALA A 202 13.40 5.00 -22.41
CA ALA A 202 14.81 5.27 -22.12
C ALA A 202 14.98 6.38 -21.06
N LEU A 203 14.26 7.49 -21.20
CA LEU A 203 14.24 8.61 -20.26
C LEU A 203 13.73 8.21 -18.85
N LEU A 204 12.84 7.23 -18.75
CA LEU A 204 12.38 6.66 -17.47
C LEU A 204 13.37 5.63 -16.88
N THR A 205 14.37 5.19 -17.65
CA THR A 205 15.42 4.25 -17.21
C THR A 205 16.81 4.86 -17.05
N GLN A 206 17.04 6.12 -17.45
CA GLN A 206 18.37 6.72 -17.52
C GLN A 206 19.04 7.02 -16.16
N PHE A 207 18.29 7.04 -15.06
CA PHE A 207 18.78 7.42 -13.72
C PHE A 207 19.10 6.23 -12.81
N GLU A 208 19.62 5.14 -13.37
CA GLU A 208 20.12 4.01 -12.58
C GLU A 208 21.64 4.05 -12.41
N THR A 209 22.07 4.97 -11.55
CA THR A 209 23.44 5.02 -10.98
C THR A 209 23.62 4.03 -9.83
#